data_AF-A0AAW7CS68-F1
#
_entry.id   AF-A0AAW7CS68-F1
#
_cell.length_a   1.000
_cell.length_b   1.000
_cell.length_c   1.000
_cell.angle_alpha   90.00
_cell.angle_beta   90.00
_cell.angle_gamma   90.00
#
_symmetry.space_group_name_H-M   'P 1'
#
loop_
_entity.id
_entity.type
_entity.pdbx_description
1 polymer ?
#
loop_
_entity_poly.entity_id
_entity_poly.type
_entity_poly.pdbx_seq_one_letter_code
_entity_poly.pdbx_strand_id
1 'polypeptide(L)'
;MLINDIKISGDKNILMGNSLFFCIPRNNESSIKIRDGQFTKMIKGSAFIYNAKNSDVVFQSDNQSWKIEKRSFFICARLLAFIDYARDFSKMTAIGTEFDINQQIFHIENREGSLEYILISEALKENSQLEPLFVTIRHSESYWLVLHLISYLDEKKSNIAQIGERYGVSGTHFRRLCKRYLGNCGKSQLRSWRAASSILTTLSTSESLTQIAVDNGFSSASHFSNEIKTLFGITPTEFRRIGHLLYENKK
;
A
#
# COMPACT_ATOMS: atom_id res chain seq x y z
N MET A 1 40.46 -8.88 7.95
CA MET A 1 39.83 -8.96 6.62
C MET A 1 38.32 -8.88 6.83
N LEU A 2 37.85 -7.65 7.01
CA LEU A 2 36.46 -7.27 7.29
C LEU A 2 35.92 -6.59 6.01
N ILE A 3 34.59 -6.50 5.92
CA ILE A 3 33.77 -6.00 4.79
C ILE A 3 33.14 -7.16 4.01
N ASN A 4 32.16 -7.81 4.65
CA ASN A 4 31.01 -8.32 3.92
C ASN A 4 29.99 -7.18 3.86
N ASP A 5 30.20 -6.26 2.92
CA ASP A 5 29.15 -5.35 2.47
C ASP A 5 28.01 -6.24 1.95
N ILE A 6 26.91 -6.35 2.70
CA ILE A 6 25.66 -6.83 2.13
C ILE A 6 25.15 -5.70 1.25
N LYS A 7 25.70 -5.66 0.03
CA LYS A 7 25.18 -4.87 -1.06
C LYS A 7 23.87 -5.55 -1.45
N ILE A 8 22.76 -5.11 -0.85
CA ILE A 8 21.44 -5.42 -1.39
C ILE A 8 21.41 -4.66 -2.72
N SER A 9 21.88 -5.29 -3.79
CA SER A 9 21.79 -4.72 -5.14
C SER A 9 20.31 -4.60 -5.42
N GLY A 10 19.82 -3.37 -5.41
CA GLY A 10 18.50 -3.06 -5.91
C GLY A 10 18.38 -3.67 -7.30
N ASP A 11 17.34 -4.47 -7.49
CA ASP A 11 16.91 -4.88 -8.81
C ASP A 11 16.89 -3.63 -9.70
N LYS A 12 17.69 -3.64 -10.78
CA LYS A 12 17.97 -2.44 -11.62
C LYS A 12 16.70 -1.85 -12.27
N ASN A 13 15.55 -2.46 -12.05
CA ASN A 13 14.24 -2.09 -12.60
C ASN A 13 13.26 -1.47 -11.60
N ILE A 14 13.64 -1.18 -10.34
CA ILE A 14 12.76 -0.47 -9.40
C ILE A 14 13.18 0.99 -9.27
N LEU A 15 12.72 1.76 -10.25
CA LEU A 15 12.24 3.15 -10.17
C LEU A 15 12.81 3.99 -9.02
N MET A 16 13.67 4.93 -9.41
CA MET A 16 14.36 5.93 -8.59
C MET A 16 13.48 6.56 -7.49
N GLY A 17 13.93 6.42 -6.23
CA GLY A 17 13.48 7.19 -5.05
C GLY A 17 12.13 6.77 -4.45
N ASN A 18 12.08 6.66 -3.11
CA ASN A 18 10.95 6.32 -2.25
C ASN A 18 10.76 4.81 -1.97
N SER A 19 11.66 4.26 -1.17
CA SER A 19 11.48 2.94 -0.52
C SER A 19 11.37 3.13 0.99
N LEU A 20 10.49 2.35 1.62
CA LEU A 20 10.47 2.17 3.06
C LEU A 20 11.27 0.93 3.43
N PHE A 21 12.06 1.02 4.48
CA PHE A 21 12.79 -0.11 5.03
C PHE A 21 12.31 -0.37 6.45
N PHE A 22 11.82 -1.57 6.70
CA PHE A 22 11.47 -2.01 8.03
C PHE A 22 12.68 -2.70 8.66
N CYS A 23 13.28 -2.07 9.66
CA CYS A 23 14.52 -2.49 10.31
C CYS A 23 14.23 -3.03 11.71
N ILE A 24 14.52 -4.31 11.92
CA ILE A 24 14.28 -5.02 13.18
C ILE A 24 15.62 -5.52 13.74
N PRO A 25 16.02 -5.09 14.94
CA PRO A 25 17.21 -5.62 15.59
C PRO A 25 16.94 -7.03 16.12
N ARG A 26 17.93 -7.92 15.99
CA ARG A 26 17.87 -9.27 16.59
C ARG A 26 18.05 -9.26 18.10
N ASN A 27 18.72 -8.25 18.64
CA ASN A 27 18.87 -8.00 20.08
C ASN A 27 18.92 -6.49 20.34
N ASN A 28 18.60 -6.05 21.56
CA ASN A 28 18.51 -4.62 21.90
C ASN A 28 19.90 -3.93 22.01
N GLU A 29 21.00 -4.67 21.94
CA GLU A 29 22.35 -4.13 21.97
C GLU A 29 22.93 -3.89 20.57
N SER A 30 22.32 -4.46 19.53
CA SER A 30 22.74 -4.34 18.15
C SER A 30 22.71 -2.88 17.70
N SER A 31 23.74 -2.49 16.95
CA SER A 31 23.81 -1.19 16.27
C SER A 31 23.71 -1.36 14.75
N ILE A 32 23.18 -0.34 14.09
CA ILE A 32 23.11 -0.25 12.63
C ILE A 32 23.49 1.15 12.19
N LYS A 33 24.37 1.24 11.21
CA LYS A 33 24.76 2.48 10.55
C LYS A 33 24.01 2.59 9.22
N ILE A 34 23.33 3.71 9.03
CA ILE A 34 22.59 4.05 7.82
C ILE A 34 23.38 5.12 7.07
N ARG A 35 23.52 4.96 5.75
CA ARG A 35 24.07 5.97 4.84
C ARG A 35 23.08 6.20 3.71
N ASP A 36 22.59 7.42 3.55
CA ASP A 36 21.62 7.82 2.52
C ASP A 36 22.07 9.14 1.88
N GLY A 37 22.84 9.06 0.80
CA GLY A 37 23.52 10.23 0.24
C GLY A 37 24.52 10.83 1.24
N GLN A 38 24.33 12.11 1.60
CA GLN A 38 25.14 12.80 2.62
C GLN A 38 24.68 12.48 4.06
N PHE A 39 23.48 11.92 4.23
CA PHE A 39 22.97 11.57 5.55
C PHE A 39 23.66 10.32 6.09
N THR A 40 24.20 10.39 7.31
CA THR A 40 24.73 9.22 8.02
C THR A 40 24.24 9.24 9.46
N LYS A 41 23.68 8.12 9.92
CA LYS A 41 23.20 7.99 11.31
C LYS A 41 23.43 6.59 11.85
N MET A 42 23.77 6.50 13.14
CA MET A 42 23.88 5.25 13.87
C MET A 42 22.68 5.11 14.80
N ILE A 43 22.07 3.92 14.81
CA ILE A 43 20.90 3.59 15.65
C ILE A 43 21.22 2.31 16.42
N LYS A 44 20.76 2.22 17.68
CA LYS A 44 20.93 1.07 18.55
C LYS A 44 19.58 0.57 19.08
N GLY A 45 19.38 -0.75 19.02
CA GLY A 45 18.40 -1.49 19.81
C GLY A 45 16.91 -1.41 19.45
N SER A 46 16.35 -0.27 19.03
CA SER A 46 14.92 -0.15 18.72
C SER A 46 14.62 -0.42 17.25
N ALA A 47 13.49 -1.08 16.98
CA ALA A 47 12.99 -1.25 15.61
C ALA A 47 12.52 0.09 15.05
N PHE A 48 12.62 0.26 13.73
CA PHE A 48 12.20 1.49 13.07
C PHE A 48 11.84 1.24 11.61
N ILE A 49 11.05 2.15 11.05
CA ILE A 49 10.83 2.31 9.62
C ILE A 49 11.73 3.44 9.14
N TYR A 50 12.49 3.19 8.08
CA TYR A 50 13.31 4.17 7.41
C TYR A 50 12.70 4.58 6.07
N ASN A 51 12.43 5.88 5.90
CA ASN A 51 12.01 6.47 4.64
C ASN A 51 13.22 6.99 3.86
N ALA A 52 13.67 6.18 2.89
CA ALA A 52 14.85 6.52 2.09
C ALA A 52 14.54 7.62 1.08
N LYS A 53 15.40 8.64 1.05
CA LYS A 53 15.29 9.76 0.11
C LYS A 53 16.12 9.52 -1.16
N ASN A 54 17.15 8.66 -1.10
CA ASN A 54 17.92 8.24 -2.27
C ASN A 54 17.70 6.75 -2.62
N SER A 55 18.06 6.37 -3.85
CA SER A 55 17.94 5.00 -4.36
C SER A 55 18.89 4.01 -3.70
N ASP A 56 20.06 4.49 -3.27
CA ASP A 56 21.21 3.66 -2.89
C ASP A 56 21.52 3.76 -1.39
N VAL A 57 20.49 3.73 -0.55
CA VAL A 57 20.68 3.67 0.90
C VAL A 57 21.43 2.40 1.30
N VAL A 58 22.43 2.55 2.16
CA VAL A 58 23.26 1.45 2.67
C VAL A 58 23.03 1.29 4.16
N PHE A 59 22.77 0.05 4.56
CA PHE A 59 22.66 -0.37 5.95
C PHE A 59 23.86 -1.24 6.31
N GLN A 60 24.56 -0.89 7.39
CA GLN A 60 25.72 -1.64 7.88
C GLN A 60 25.50 -2.04 9.33
N SER A 61 25.58 -3.33 9.61
CA SER A 61 25.48 -3.89 10.95
C SER A 61 26.44 -5.06 11.12
N ASP A 62 26.88 -5.29 12.35
CA ASP A 62 27.76 -6.40 12.66
C ASP A 62 27.00 -7.73 12.60
N ASN A 63 27.61 -8.76 12.04
CA ASN A 63 27.12 -10.15 12.07
C ASN A 63 25.63 -10.35 11.70
N GLN A 64 25.09 -9.56 10.75
CA GLN A 64 23.67 -9.60 10.38
C GLN A 64 22.71 -9.47 11.59
N SER A 65 23.12 -8.66 12.56
CA SER A 65 22.41 -8.42 13.81
C SER A 65 21.07 -7.67 13.65
N TRP A 66 20.69 -7.36 12.40
CA TRP A 66 19.43 -6.74 12.02
C TRP A 66 18.78 -7.48 10.85
N LYS A 67 17.46 -7.64 10.92
CA LYS A 67 16.60 -8.03 9.79
C LYS A 67 16.10 -6.75 9.12
N ILE A 68 16.18 -6.68 7.80
CA ILE A 68 15.76 -5.50 7.03
C ILE A 68 14.84 -5.97 5.91
N GLU A 69 13.63 -5.40 5.86
CA GLU A 69 12.64 -5.66 4.84
C GLU A 69 12.42 -4.39 4.01
N LYS A 70 12.67 -4.46 2.70
CA LYS A 70 12.42 -3.36 1.76
C LYS A 70 11.00 -3.43 1.24
N ARG A 71 10.32 -2.29 1.19
CA ARG A 71 9.02 -2.11 0.53
C ARG A 71 8.98 -0.84 -0.30
N SER A 72 8.22 -0.90 -1.39
CA SER A 72 7.95 0.30 -2.20
C SER A 72 7.06 1.24 -1.41
N PHE A 73 7.44 2.51 -1.33
CA PHE A 73 6.62 3.55 -0.73
C PHE A 73 5.23 3.62 -1.40
N PHE A 74 5.14 3.35 -2.70
CA PHE A 74 3.86 3.37 -3.43
C PHE A 74 2.89 2.29 -2.95
N ILE A 75 3.40 1.13 -2.51
CA ILE A 75 2.55 0.08 -1.92
C ILE A 75 1.96 0.58 -0.61
N CYS A 76 2.78 1.21 0.23
CA CYS A 76 2.36 1.79 1.52
C CYS A 76 1.39 2.96 1.32
N ALA A 77 1.65 3.83 0.34
CA ALA A 77 0.74 4.92 -0.03
C ALA A 77 -0.61 4.41 -0.53
N ARG A 78 -0.61 3.37 -1.36
CA ARG A 78 -1.83 2.73 -1.81
C ARG A 78 -2.61 2.14 -0.64
N LEU A 79 -1.94 1.39 0.23
CA LEU A 79 -2.53 0.79 1.41
C LEU A 79 -3.20 1.84 2.31
N LEU A 80 -2.48 2.92 2.64
CA LEU A 80 -3.01 4.00 3.46
C LEU A 80 -4.21 4.67 2.79
N ALA A 81 -4.15 4.96 1.47
CA ALA A 81 -5.28 5.57 0.76
C ALA A 81 -6.55 4.71 0.81
N PHE A 82 -6.44 3.38 0.73
CA PHE A 82 -7.59 2.48 0.90
C PHE A 82 -8.16 2.49 2.33
N ILE A 83 -7.30 2.49 3.34
CA ILE A 83 -7.71 2.55 4.74
C ILE A 83 -8.41 3.89 5.02
N ASP A 84 -7.79 5.00 4.59
CA ASP A 84 -8.31 6.35 4.78
C ASP A 84 -9.66 6.53 4.07
N TYR A 85 -9.79 6.02 2.84
CA TYR A 85 -11.06 6.05 2.11
C TYR A 85 -12.17 5.29 2.84
N ALA A 86 -11.84 4.13 3.44
CA ALA A 86 -12.81 3.31 4.16
C ALA A 86 -13.21 3.89 5.54
N ARG A 87 -12.34 4.69 6.18
CA ARG A 87 -12.56 5.24 7.53
C ARG A 87 -13.27 6.61 7.57
N ASP A 88 -13.68 7.12 6.41
CA ASP A 88 -14.20 8.48 6.20
C ASP A 88 -13.11 9.56 6.35
N PHE A 89 -12.71 10.12 5.20
CA PHE A 89 -11.58 11.05 5.03
C PHE A 89 -11.69 12.30 5.92
N SER A 90 -12.92 12.73 6.25
CA SER A 90 -13.17 13.95 7.03
C SER A 90 -12.67 13.86 8.48
N LYS A 91 -12.38 12.65 8.99
CA LYS A 91 -11.91 12.43 10.36
C LYS A 91 -10.39 12.40 10.47
N MET A 92 -9.67 12.50 9.35
CA MET A 92 -8.21 12.32 9.34
C MET A 92 -7.51 13.67 9.27
N THR A 93 -7.01 14.08 10.44
CA THR A 93 -6.29 15.33 10.70
C THR A 93 -5.05 15.47 9.82
N ALA A 94 -5.20 16.10 8.65
CA ALA A 94 -4.08 16.71 7.92
C ALA A 94 -3.91 18.20 8.26
N ILE A 95 -4.69 18.73 9.21
CA ILE A 95 -4.69 20.16 9.56
C ILE A 95 -4.16 20.31 10.98
N GLY A 96 -2.88 20.66 11.14
CA GLY A 96 -2.41 21.31 12.37
C GLY A 96 -1.32 20.62 13.20
N THR A 97 -0.74 19.49 12.79
CA THR A 97 0.44 18.94 13.48
C THR A 97 1.73 19.51 12.90
N GLU A 98 2.62 20.01 13.76
CA GLU A 98 4.01 20.31 13.37
C GLU A 98 4.64 19.01 12.85
N PHE A 99 4.94 18.98 11.56
CA PHE A 99 5.43 17.79 10.87
C PHE A 99 6.72 18.12 10.11
N ASP A 100 7.79 17.40 10.44
CA ASP A 100 9.05 17.48 9.70
C ASP A 100 9.01 16.56 8.48
N ILE A 101 8.82 17.15 7.30
CA ILE A 101 8.86 16.46 6.00
C ILE A 101 10.19 15.75 5.72
N ASN A 102 11.25 16.13 6.43
CA ASN A 102 12.58 15.53 6.34
C ASN A 102 12.78 14.39 7.34
N GLN A 103 11.80 14.07 8.20
CA GLN A 103 11.90 12.92 9.07
C GLN A 103 12.03 11.63 8.23
N GLN A 104 13.15 10.94 8.43
CA GLN A 104 13.45 9.68 7.74
C GLN A 104 13.30 8.45 8.63
N ILE A 105 13.23 8.62 9.96
CA ILE A 105 13.23 7.51 10.92
C ILE A 105 11.98 7.59 11.78
N PHE A 106 11.24 6.48 11.83
CA PHE A 106 10.02 6.33 12.61
C PHE A 106 10.19 5.10 13.50
N HIS A 107 10.39 5.32 14.80
CA HIS A 107 10.56 4.21 15.74
C HIS A 107 9.24 3.46 15.94
N ILE A 108 9.34 2.15 16.13
CA ILE A 108 8.18 1.31 16.38
C ILE A 108 8.44 0.34 17.53
N GLU A 109 7.40 0.11 18.31
CA GLU A 109 7.42 -0.87 19.40
C GLU A 109 7.17 -2.29 18.89
N ASN A 110 6.19 -2.45 17.98
CA ASN A 110 5.82 -3.75 17.43
C ASN A 110 6.85 -4.22 16.40
N ARG A 111 7.36 -5.44 16.57
CA ARG A 111 8.37 -6.07 15.71
C ARG A 111 7.81 -7.27 14.94
N GLU A 112 6.56 -7.62 15.17
CA GLU A 112 5.92 -8.83 14.66
C GLU A 112 5.18 -8.57 13.33
N GLY A 113 5.26 -9.54 12.43
CA GLY A 113 4.61 -9.47 11.12
C GLY A 113 5.43 -8.76 10.05
N SER A 114 4.76 -8.42 8.95
CA SER A 114 5.34 -7.66 7.84
C SER A 114 5.14 -6.16 8.03
N LEU A 115 5.81 -5.35 7.21
CA LEU A 115 5.58 -3.91 7.23
C LEU A 115 4.12 -3.55 6.97
N GLU A 116 3.46 -4.24 6.03
CA GLU A 116 2.04 -4.00 5.73
C GLU A 116 1.14 -4.26 6.94
N TYR A 117 1.41 -5.33 7.70
CA TYR A 117 0.66 -5.62 8.93
C TYR A 117 0.81 -4.50 9.96
N ILE A 118 2.03 -4.01 10.18
CA ILE A 118 2.28 -2.89 11.09
C ILE A 118 1.56 -1.64 10.61
N LEU A 119 1.66 -1.29 9.34
CA LEU A 119 0.98 -0.11 8.78
C LEU A 119 -0.54 -0.21 8.93
N ILE A 120 -1.15 -1.38 8.66
CA ILE A 120 -2.59 -1.59 8.86
C ILE A 120 -2.95 -1.43 10.33
N SER A 121 -2.25 -2.13 11.23
CA SER A 121 -2.57 -2.11 12.66
C SER A 121 -2.42 -0.71 13.27
N GLU A 122 -1.41 0.06 12.85
CA GLU A 122 -1.19 1.44 13.26
C GLU A 122 -2.22 2.40 12.65
N ALA A 123 -2.52 2.27 11.36
CA ALA A 123 -3.49 3.12 10.68
C ALA A 123 -4.94 2.92 11.16
N LEU A 124 -5.23 1.83 11.87
CA LEU A 124 -6.53 1.56 12.49
C LEU A 124 -6.66 2.14 13.91
N LYS A 125 -5.57 2.55 14.56
CA LYS A 125 -5.59 3.18 15.89
C LYS A 125 -6.17 4.60 15.79
N GLU A 126 -6.67 5.12 16.92
CA GLU A 126 -7.01 6.54 17.05
C GLU A 126 -5.76 7.40 17.25
N ASN A 127 -4.82 6.92 18.08
CA ASN A 127 -3.54 7.57 18.34
C ASN A 127 -2.40 6.63 17.91
N SER A 128 -1.86 6.85 16.71
CA SER A 128 -0.77 6.05 16.15
C SER A 128 0.59 6.69 16.39
N GLN A 129 1.57 5.88 16.78
CA GLN A 129 2.98 6.31 16.82
C GLN A 129 3.54 6.60 15.41
N LEU A 130 2.91 6.04 14.38
CA LEU A 130 3.27 6.22 12.97
C LEU A 130 2.54 7.37 12.31
N GLU A 131 1.79 8.20 13.04
CA GLU A 131 1.12 9.36 12.46
C GLU A 131 2.06 10.28 11.66
N PRO A 132 3.31 10.56 12.10
CA PRO A 132 4.26 11.31 11.26
C PRO A 132 4.58 10.63 9.92
N LEU A 133 4.70 9.30 9.91
CA LEU A 133 4.90 8.56 8.65
C LEU A 133 3.65 8.65 7.78
N PHE A 134 2.45 8.52 8.36
CA PHE A 134 1.20 8.64 7.61
C PHE A 134 1.03 10.03 7.03
N VAL A 135 1.32 11.10 7.77
CA VAL A 135 1.36 12.47 7.23
C VAL A 135 2.34 12.58 6.06
N THR A 136 3.55 12.01 6.18
CA THR A 136 4.53 11.94 5.08
C THR A 136 3.93 11.29 3.83
N ILE A 137 3.23 10.17 4.01
CA ILE A 137 2.59 9.42 2.92
C ILE A 137 1.44 10.23 2.31
N ARG A 138 0.60 10.87 3.12
CA ARG A 138 -0.50 11.74 2.67
C ARG A 138 0.01 12.97 1.90
N HIS A 139 1.26 13.37 2.08
CA HIS A 139 1.89 14.45 1.29
C HIS A 139 2.48 13.98 -0.05
N SER A 140 2.27 12.72 -0.44
CA SER A 140 2.78 12.18 -1.70
C SER A 140 1.76 12.19 -2.83
N GLU A 141 2.21 12.45 -4.07
CA GLU A 141 1.36 12.35 -5.27
C GLU A 141 0.79 10.93 -5.45
N SER A 142 1.56 9.89 -5.11
CA SER A 142 1.11 8.50 -5.18
C SER A 142 -0.11 8.22 -4.29
N TYR A 143 -0.18 8.84 -3.11
CA TYR A 143 -1.34 8.70 -2.22
C TYR A 143 -2.58 9.35 -2.84
N TRP A 144 -2.48 10.61 -3.25
CA TRP A 144 -3.61 11.36 -3.82
C TRP A 144 -4.09 10.78 -5.14
N LEU A 145 -3.20 10.26 -5.99
CA LEU A 145 -3.59 9.57 -7.21
C LEU A 145 -4.45 8.33 -6.89
N VAL A 146 -4.03 7.52 -5.91
CA VAL A 146 -4.77 6.34 -5.50
C VAL A 146 -6.11 6.73 -4.91
N LEU A 147 -6.13 7.67 -3.95
CA LEU A 147 -7.35 8.14 -3.32
C LEU A 147 -8.34 8.69 -4.35
N HIS A 148 -7.85 9.50 -5.30
CA HIS A 148 -8.64 9.99 -6.42
C HIS A 148 -9.23 8.82 -7.20
N LEU A 149 -8.44 7.84 -7.65
CA LEU A 149 -8.97 6.69 -8.39
C LEU A 149 -10.00 5.88 -7.59
N ILE A 150 -9.79 5.69 -6.28
CA ILE A 150 -10.71 4.94 -5.41
C ILE A 150 -12.08 5.62 -5.37
N SER A 151 -12.13 6.96 -5.34
CA SER A 151 -13.41 7.70 -5.37
C SER A 151 -14.25 7.47 -6.64
N TYR A 152 -13.67 6.89 -7.69
CA TYR A 152 -14.37 6.53 -8.94
C TYR A 152 -14.69 5.04 -9.05
N LEU A 153 -14.50 4.25 -7.98
CA LEU A 153 -14.81 2.82 -8.02
C LEU A 153 -16.28 2.58 -8.34
N ASP A 154 -17.19 3.35 -7.75
CA ASP A 154 -18.63 3.19 -7.93
C ASP A 154 -19.16 3.87 -9.21
N GLU A 155 -18.33 4.68 -9.87
CA GLU A 155 -18.70 5.33 -11.13
C GLU A 155 -18.71 4.32 -12.31
N LYS A 156 -19.92 3.85 -12.65
CA LYS A 156 -20.17 2.80 -13.66
C LYS A 156 -19.68 3.14 -15.08
N LYS A 157 -19.43 4.42 -15.42
CA LYS A 157 -19.09 4.89 -16.79
C LYS A 157 -17.97 5.93 -16.86
N SER A 158 -16.95 5.84 -16.00
CA SER A 158 -15.86 6.82 -16.03
C SER A 158 -14.72 6.41 -16.96
N ASN A 159 -14.41 7.25 -17.95
CA ASN A 159 -13.23 7.10 -18.82
C ASN A 159 -11.98 7.57 -18.07
N ILE A 160 -10.87 6.84 -18.17
CA ILE A 160 -9.60 7.20 -17.53
C ILE A 160 -9.09 8.59 -17.92
N ALA A 161 -9.41 9.06 -19.14
CA ALA A 161 -9.06 10.42 -19.56
C ALA A 161 -9.85 11.48 -18.78
N GLN A 162 -11.16 11.26 -18.59
CA GLN A 162 -12.02 12.16 -17.81
C GLN A 162 -11.65 12.16 -16.32
N ILE A 163 -11.31 10.99 -15.77
CA ILE A 163 -10.77 10.90 -14.41
C ILE A 163 -9.50 11.75 -14.28
N GLY A 164 -8.61 11.70 -15.29
CA GLY A 164 -7.38 12.50 -15.33
C GLY A 164 -7.64 14.01 -15.44
N GLU A 165 -8.59 14.42 -16.28
CA GLU A 165 -8.99 15.83 -16.40
C GLU A 165 -9.51 16.37 -15.06
N ARG A 166 -10.33 15.59 -14.34
CA ARG A 166 -10.80 15.95 -12.98
C ARG A 166 -9.70 15.93 -11.93
N TYR A 167 -8.61 15.19 -12.16
CA TYR A 167 -7.40 15.24 -11.34
C TYR A 167 -6.55 16.50 -11.63
N GLY A 168 -6.88 17.26 -12.68
CA GLY A 168 -6.16 18.49 -13.06
C GLY A 168 -5.00 18.27 -14.04
N VAL A 169 -4.92 17.11 -14.71
CA VAL A 169 -3.85 16.81 -15.67
C VAL A 169 -4.40 16.26 -16.98
N SER A 170 -3.63 16.34 -18.07
CA SER A 170 -4.04 15.71 -19.33
C SER A 170 -4.20 14.19 -19.18
N GLY A 171 -5.11 13.59 -19.95
CA GLY A 171 -5.31 12.13 -19.93
C GLY A 171 -4.03 11.33 -20.25
N THR A 172 -3.12 11.88 -21.06
CA THR A 172 -1.80 11.27 -21.32
C THR A 172 -0.90 11.31 -20.09
N HIS A 173 -0.83 12.46 -19.40
CA HIS A 173 -0.05 12.57 -18.17
C HIS A 173 -0.63 11.66 -17.07
N PHE A 174 -1.96 11.65 -16.91
CA PHE A 174 -2.62 10.78 -15.94
C PHE A 174 -2.30 9.29 -16.16
N ARG A 175 -2.32 8.82 -17.41
CA ARG A 175 -1.92 7.43 -17.73
C ARG A 175 -0.47 7.15 -17.35
N ARG A 176 0.45 8.11 -17.50
CA ARG A 176 1.85 7.98 -17.07
C ARG A 176 1.94 7.89 -15.54
N LEU A 177 1.19 8.72 -14.81
CA LEU A 177 1.10 8.66 -13.35
C LEU A 177 0.56 7.30 -12.87
N CYS A 178 -0.53 6.80 -13.47
CA CYS A 178 -1.06 5.46 -13.17
C CYS A 178 0.00 4.37 -13.41
N LYS A 179 0.67 4.39 -14.56
CA LYS A 179 1.70 3.39 -14.86
C LYS A 179 2.87 3.47 -13.87
N ARG A 180 3.27 4.68 -13.48
CA ARG A 180 4.36 4.93 -12.53
C ARG A 180 4.05 4.39 -11.15
N TYR A 181 2.88 4.70 -10.59
CA TYR A 181 2.57 4.40 -9.18
C TYR A 181 1.79 3.09 -8.98
N LEU A 182 1.05 2.62 -9.98
CA LEU A 182 0.26 1.39 -9.90
C LEU A 182 0.94 0.21 -10.60
N GLY A 183 1.99 0.46 -11.39
CA GLY A 183 2.65 -0.54 -12.25
C GLY A 183 1.87 -0.89 -13.52
N ASN A 184 0.58 -0.56 -13.58
CA ASN A 184 -0.36 -0.96 -14.62
C ASN A 184 -1.13 0.23 -15.21
N CYS A 185 -1.90 0.00 -16.28
CA CYS A 185 -2.80 1.03 -16.79
C CYS A 185 -3.96 1.27 -15.81
N GLY A 186 -4.34 2.54 -15.59
CA GLY A 186 -5.35 2.90 -14.60
C GLY A 186 -6.71 2.21 -14.82
N LYS A 187 -7.11 2.00 -16.08
CA LYS A 187 -8.34 1.26 -16.42
C LYS A 187 -8.29 -0.20 -15.94
N SER A 188 -7.16 -0.89 -16.15
CA SER A 188 -6.98 -2.26 -15.66
C SER A 188 -6.98 -2.29 -14.14
N GLN A 189 -6.37 -1.29 -13.49
CA GLN A 189 -6.33 -1.24 -12.04
C GLN A 189 -7.72 -1.06 -11.42
N LEU A 190 -8.53 -0.14 -11.95
CA LEU A 190 -9.92 0.06 -11.53
C LEU A 190 -10.76 -1.21 -11.75
N ARG A 191 -10.56 -1.90 -12.89
CA ARG A 191 -11.22 -3.19 -13.19
C ARG A 191 -10.87 -4.23 -12.12
N SER A 192 -9.59 -4.38 -11.78
CA SER A 192 -9.15 -5.31 -10.73
C SER A 192 -9.70 -4.94 -9.34
N TRP A 193 -9.76 -3.66 -9.00
CA TRP A 193 -10.33 -3.21 -7.72
C TRP A 193 -11.84 -3.44 -7.62
N ARG A 194 -12.60 -3.17 -8.69
CA ARG A 194 -14.04 -3.52 -8.76
C ARG A 194 -14.27 -5.01 -8.62
N ALA A 195 -13.44 -5.81 -9.30
CA ALA A 195 -13.51 -7.26 -9.20
C ALA A 195 -13.22 -7.74 -7.77
N ALA A 196 -12.19 -7.20 -7.11
CA ALA A 196 -11.90 -7.52 -5.71
C ALA A 196 -13.06 -7.10 -4.76
N SER A 197 -13.63 -5.91 -4.96
CA SER A 197 -14.79 -5.43 -4.19
C SER A 197 -16.00 -6.36 -4.35
N SER A 198 -16.33 -6.76 -5.59
CA SER A 198 -17.43 -7.68 -5.86
C SER A 198 -17.24 -9.07 -5.25
N ILE A 199 -15.99 -9.56 -5.16
CA ILE A 199 -15.68 -10.81 -4.45
C ILE A 199 -15.90 -10.64 -2.95
N LEU A 200 -15.46 -9.52 -2.38
CA LEU A 200 -15.69 -9.24 -0.96
C LEU A 200 -17.19 -9.23 -0.63
N THR A 201 -18.02 -8.60 -1.46
CA THR A 201 -19.49 -8.65 -1.33
C THR A 201 -20.02 -10.07 -1.49
N THR A 202 -19.48 -10.84 -2.44
CA THR A 202 -19.86 -12.25 -2.68
C THR A 202 -19.58 -13.15 -1.47
N LEU A 203 -18.50 -12.87 -0.74
CA LEU A 203 -18.06 -13.62 0.44
C LEU A 203 -18.81 -13.22 1.72
N SER A 204 -19.27 -11.97 1.81
CA SER A 204 -19.83 -11.38 3.03
C SER A 204 -21.36 -11.30 3.05
N THR A 205 -22.03 -11.53 1.91
CA THR A 205 -23.49 -11.37 1.77
C THR A 205 -24.15 -12.59 1.13
N SER A 206 -25.47 -12.70 1.31
CA SER A 206 -26.33 -13.68 0.64
C SER A 206 -26.99 -13.15 -0.63
N GLU A 207 -26.58 -11.96 -1.12
CA GLU A 207 -27.16 -11.34 -2.31
C GLU A 207 -27.01 -12.21 -3.56
N SER A 208 -27.93 -12.09 -4.52
CA SER A 208 -27.79 -12.83 -5.79
C SER A 208 -26.55 -12.35 -6.55
N LEU A 209 -25.85 -13.26 -7.26
CA LEU A 209 -24.69 -12.89 -8.09
C LEU A 209 -25.07 -11.86 -9.18
N THR A 210 -26.32 -11.87 -9.63
CA THR A 210 -26.86 -10.87 -10.55
C THR A 210 -26.91 -9.48 -9.92
N GLN A 211 -27.38 -9.38 -8.68
CA GLN A 211 -27.44 -8.11 -7.96
C GLN A 211 -26.02 -7.58 -7.70
N ILE A 212 -25.13 -8.42 -7.18
CA ILE A 212 -23.71 -8.09 -6.95
C ILE A 212 -23.05 -7.59 -8.25
N ALA A 213 -23.33 -8.25 -9.38
CA ALA A 213 -22.82 -7.83 -10.67
C ALA A 213 -23.29 -6.40 -11.04
N VAL A 214 -24.58 -6.12 -10.91
CA VAL A 214 -25.16 -4.81 -11.24
C VAL A 214 -24.62 -3.70 -10.33
N ASP A 215 -24.47 -3.99 -9.04
CA ASP A 215 -24.01 -3.01 -8.05
C ASP A 215 -22.54 -2.67 -8.24
N ASN A 216 -21.73 -3.65 -8.63
CA ASN A 216 -20.30 -3.46 -8.94
C ASN A 216 -20.03 -3.02 -10.39
N GLY A 217 -21.08 -2.66 -11.15
CA GLY A 217 -20.95 -2.07 -12.49
C GLY A 217 -20.67 -3.05 -13.62
N PHE A 218 -20.95 -4.35 -13.43
CA PHE A 218 -20.91 -5.34 -14.50
C PHE A 218 -22.20 -5.30 -15.33
N SER A 219 -22.04 -5.50 -16.64
CA SER A 219 -23.18 -5.51 -17.59
C SER A 219 -24.12 -6.71 -17.46
N SER A 220 -23.66 -7.82 -16.87
CA SER A 220 -24.47 -9.02 -16.61
C SER A 220 -23.77 -9.95 -15.62
N ALA A 221 -24.52 -10.89 -15.04
CA ALA A 221 -23.98 -11.95 -14.19
C ALA A 221 -22.96 -12.85 -14.93
N SER A 222 -23.16 -13.08 -16.22
CA SER A 222 -22.23 -13.85 -17.07
C SER A 222 -20.93 -13.10 -17.31
N HIS A 223 -21.00 -11.79 -17.60
CA HIS A 223 -19.81 -10.95 -17.73
C HIS A 223 -19.03 -10.92 -16.41
N PHE A 224 -19.72 -10.72 -15.29
CA PHE A 224 -19.14 -10.79 -13.95
C PHE A 224 -18.45 -12.15 -13.70
N SER A 225 -19.12 -13.26 -13.96
CA SER A 225 -18.57 -14.60 -13.70
C SER A 225 -17.32 -14.90 -14.54
N ASN A 226 -17.34 -14.53 -15.81
CA ASN A 226 -16.19 -14.68 -16.70
C ASN A 226 -15.03 -13.78 -16.27
N GLU A 227 -15.34 -12.54 -15.88
CA GLU A 227 -14.35 -11.59 -15.37
C GLU A 227 -13.63 -12.14 -14.15
N ILE A 228 -14.39 -12.54 -13.13
CA ILE A 228 -13.84 -13.04 -11.87
C ILE A 228 -13.01 -14.31 -12.11
N LYS A 229 -13.51 -15.23 -12.93
CA LYS A 229 -12.75 -16.43 -13.29
C LYS A 229 -11.45 -16.09 -14.02
N THR A 230 -11.46 -15.08 -14.89
CA THR A 230 -10.26 -14.63 -15.62
C THR A 230 -9.23 -14.01 -14.68
N LEU A 231 -9.67 -13.19 -13.72
CA LEU A 231 -8.78 -12.46 -12.82
C LEU A 231 -8.26 -13.31 -11.65
N PHE A 232 -9.08 -14.24 -11.14
CA PHE A 232 -8.79 -14.96 -9.89
C PHE A 232 -8.73 -16.48 -10.05
N GLY A 233 -9.01 -17.02 -11.24
CA GLY A 233 -8.94 -18.45 -11.55
C GLY A 233 -10.15 -19.28 -11.13
N ILE A 234 -11.03 -18.74 -10.29
CA ILE A 234 -12.26 -19.40 -9.81
C ILE A 234 -13.48 -18.50 -9.98
N THR A 235 -14.67 -19.10 -9.99
CA THR A 235 -15.94 -18.41 -10.20
C THR A 235 -16.47 -17.73 -8.93
N PRO A 236 -17.37 -16.74 -9.06
CA PRO A 236 -18.03 -16.14 -7.89
C PRO A 236 -18.77 -17.16 -7.02
N THR A 237 -19.37 -18.19 -7.62
CA THR A 237 -20.04 -19.28 -6.89
C THR A 237 -19.05 -20.09 -6.04
N GLU A 238 -17.87 -20.37 -6.56
CA GLU A 238 -16.80 -21.05 -5.80
C GLU A 238 -16.29 -20.18 -4.66
N PHE A 239 -16.11 -18.87 -4.89
CA PHE A 239 -15.82 -17.92 -3.82
C PHE A 239 -16.88 -17.97 -2.72
N ARG A 240 -18.16 -17.89 -3.07
CA ARG A 240 -19.26 -17.99 -2.09
C ARG A 240 -19.19 -19.26 -1.26
N ARG A 241 -18.96 -20.41 -1.90
CA ARG A 241 -18.79 -21.70 -1.20
C ARG A 241 -17.62 -21.67 -0.22
N ILE A 242 -16.48 -21.10 -0.62
CA ILE A 242 -15.33 -20.92 0.27
C ILE A 242 -15.67 -19.99 1.45
N GLY A 243 -16.38 -18.88 1.17
CA GLY A 243 -16.86 -17.96 2.20
C GLY A 243 -17.69 -18.66 3.27
N HIS A 244 -18.66 -19.48 2.87
CA HIS A 244 -19.45 -20.28 3.83
C HIS A 244 -18.56 -21.15 4.72
N LEU A 245 -17.59 -21.87 4.15
CA LEU A 245 -16.65 -22.68 4.94
C LEU A 245 -15.81 -21.86 5.92
N LEU A 246 -15.39 -20.64 5.54
CA LEU A 246 -14.58 -19.76 6.39
C LEU A 246 -15.36 -19.17 7.56
N TYR A 247 -16.65 -18.86 7.37
CA TYR A 247 -17.49 -18.23 8.38
C TYR A 247 -18.32 -19.22 9.22
N GLU A 248 -18.57 -20.44 8.73
CA GLU A 248 -19.23 -21.50 9.50
C GLU A 248 -18.30 -22.16 10.52
N ASN A 249 -16.99 -22.28 10.23
CA ASN A 249 -16.01 -22.83 11.17
C ASN A 249 -15.54 -21.85 12.28
N LYS A 250 -16.18 -20.67 12.39
CA LYS A 250 -15.94 -19.67 13.46
C LYS A 250 -17.06 -19.60 14.50
N LYS A 251 -18.09 -20.45 14.40
CA LYS A 251 -19.10 -20.67 15.44
C LYS A 251 -18.82 -21.96 16.19
#